data_AF-A0A933LUB0-F1
#
_entry.id   AF-A0A933LUB0-F1
#
_cell.length_a   1.000
_cell.length_b   1.000
_cell.length_c   1.000
_cell.angle_alpha   90.00
_cell.angle_beta   90.00
_cell.angle_gamma   90.00
#
_symmetry.space_group_name_H-M   'P 1'
#
loop_
_entity.id
_entity.type
_entity.pdbx_description
1 polymer ?
#
loop_
_entity_poly.entity_id
_entity_poly.type
_entity_poly.pdbx_seq_one_letter_code
_entity_poly.pdbx_strand_id
1 'polypeptide(L)'
;MSERTSLPVYHGLREILLRYDRKSAVAILSLVASQVAVGLSYRDLVGEHAWMWEDHLLLFSWGLMTLLLSWDIRPRRDLLLAIVGFGGGLVIEWWGTTTELWIYFTEERPPIWILPAWPAAALAIDRLGRLATAIRPIESHAWTAYWTLLPLFVSAMTAFLWPSFRIPSSWVVLALMLSTLFWRPLHHRDVCLFLGGSALGILLETWGTTRGCWTYYTGETPPWIAVAAHGFASVAFSRGVQLLDIALDLGFRGLAGPAVKSR
;
A
#
# COMPACT_ATOMS: atom_id res chain seq x y z
N MET A 1 -8.13 15.38 18.11
CA MET A 1 -6.81 15.54 18.76
C MET A 1 -5.78 15.67 17.66
N SER A 2 -5.34 16.90 17.41
CA SER A 2 -4.27 17.21 16.45
C SER A 2 -2.95 17.10 17.21
N GLU A 3 -2.43 15.89 17.39
CA GLU A 3 -0.99 15.78 17.56
C GLU A 3 -0.37 16.15 16.21
N ARG A 4 0.00 17.43 16.07
CA ARG A 4 1.21 17.78 15.30
C ARG A 4 2.38 17.25 16.12
N THR A 5 2.50 15.92 16.23
CA THR A 5 3.77 15.32 16.59
C THR A 5 4.67 15.60 15.42
N SER A 6 5.51 16.62 15.57
CA SER A 6 6.61 16.89 14.65
C SER A 6 7.30 15.56 14.39
N LEU A 7 7.16 15.04 13.16
CA LEU A 7 7.79 13.78 12.80
C LEU A 7 9.30 13.97 13.01
N PRO A 8 9.98 13.04 13.69
CA PRO A 8 11.41 13.18 13.92
C PRO A 8 12.11 13.31 12.56
N VAL A 9 12.84 14.40 12.38
CA VAL A 9 13.74 14.59 11.23
C VAL A 9 14.96 13.72 11.46
N TYR A 10 15.33 12.90 10.48
CA TYR A 10 16.50 12.05 10.60
C TYR A 10 17.72 12.75 10.00
N HIS A 11 18.75 12.97 10.82
CA HIS A 11 20.00 13.63 10.42
C HIS A 11 21.05 12.65 9.87
N GLY A 12 20.79 11.34 9.86
CA GLY A 12 21.68 10.37 9.24
C GLY A 12 21.27 8.91 9.37
N LEU A 13 22.02 8.02 8.69
CA LEU A 13 21.78 6.57 8.67
C LEU A 13 21.69 5.93 10.05
N ARG A 14 22.44 6.45 11.04
CA ARG A 14 22.42 5.96 12.42
C ARG A 14 21.02 6.01 13.02
N GLU A 15 20.27 7.09 12.79
CA GLU A 15 18.94 7.26 13.38
C GLU A 15 17.89 6.37 12.71
N ILE A 16 18.06 6.10 11.42
CA ILE A 16 17.26 5.12 10.69
C ILE A 16 17.53 3.72 11.26
N LEU A 17 18.80 3.36 11.48
CA LEU A 17 19.18 2.05 12.00
C LEU A 17 18.72 1.83 13.44
N LEU A 18 18.68 2.87 14.27
CA LEU A 18 18.20 2.79 15.66
C LEU A 18 16.71 2.42 15.77
N ARG A 19 15.96 2.47 14.67
CA ARG A 19 14.55 2.03 14.62
C ARG A 19 14.39 0.53 14.39
N TYR A 20 15.47 -0.20 14.11
CA TYR A 20 15.49 -1.65 14.20
C TYR A 20 15.69 -2.06 15.66
N ASP A 21 14.59 -2.31 16.34
CA ASP A 21 14.53 -2.73 17.74
C ASP A 21 14.34 -4.26 17.89
N ARG A 22 14.07 -4.72 19.12
CA ARG A 22 13.79 -6.14 19.37
C ARG A 22 12.57 -6.67 18.61
N LYS A 23 11.54 -5.84 18.39
CA LYS A 23 10.35 -6.23 17.61
C LYS A 23 10.73 -6.43 16.15
N SER A 24 11.64 -5.60 15.67
CA SER A 24 12.20 -5.68 14.32
C SER A 24 12.93 -6.99 14.09
N ALA A 25 13.75 -7.44 15.05
CA ALA A 25 14.41 -8.75 14.99
C ALA A 25 13.40 -9.91 14.94
N VAL A 26 12.35 -9.86 15.77
CA VAL A 26 11.26 -10.86 15.74
C VAL A 26 10.57 -10.85 14.38
N ALA A 27 10.22 -9.67 13.84
CA ALA A 27 9.57 -9.54 12.55
C ALA A 27 10.43 -10.08 11.39
N ILE A 28 11.74 -9.78 11.35
CA ILE A 28 12.66 -10.32 10.36
C ILE A 28 12.67 -11.84 10.43
N LEU A 29 12.85 -12.41 11.63
CA LEU A 29 12.89 -13.87 11.80
C LEU A 29 11.57 -14.52 11.38
N SER A 30 10.43 -13.94 11.77
CA SER A 30 9.11 -14.45 11.37
C SER A 30 8.90 -14.36 9.86
N LEU A 31 9.23 -13.23 9.23
CA LEU A 31 9.06 -13.04 7.78
C LEU A 31 9.98 -13.98 6.99
N VAL A 32 11.25 -14.11 7.38
CA VAL A 32 12.19 -15.03 6.75
C VAL A 32 11.75 -16.49 6.94
N ALA A 33 11.29 -16.87 8.14
CA ALA A 33 10.76 -18.22 8.37
C ALA A 33 9.53 -18.50 7.51
N SER A 34 8.59 -17.55 7.41
CA SER A 34 7.42 -17.67 6.54
C SER A 34 7.81 -17.76 5.07
N GLN A 35 8.77 -16.95 4.61
CA GLN A 35 9.31 -16.97 3.25
C GLN A 35 9.93 -18.32 2.90
N VAL A 36 10.79 -18.83 3.78
CA VAL A 36 11.42 -20.15 3.62
C VAL A 36 10.35 -21.24 3.61
N ALA A 37 9.37 -21.18 4.53
CA ALA A 37 8.27 -22.14 4.55
C ALA A 37 7.48 -22.13 3.24
N VAL A 38 7.11 -20.96 2.72
CA VAL A 38 6.42 -20.82 1.42
C VAL A 38 7.30 -21.36 0.29
N GLY A 39 8.57 -20.95 0.22
CA GLY A 39 9.50 -21.42 -0.81
C GLY A 39 9.69 -22.94 -0.79
N LEU A 40 9.70 -23.56 0.40
CA LEU A 40 9.77 -25.02 0.55
C LEU A 40 8.45 -25.71 0.20
N SER A 41 7.30 -25.16 0.61
CA SER A 41 5.98 -25.72 0.36
C SER A 41 5.62 -25.72 -1.13
N TYR A 42 6.06 -24.68 -1.85
CA TYR A 42 5.79 -24.55 -3.29
C TYR A 42 7.00 -24.90 -4.15
N ARG A 43 8.06 -25.48 -3.56
CA ARG A 43 9.31 -25.79 -4.27
C ARG A 43 9.09 -26.63 -5.52
N ASP A 44 8.09 -27.51 -5.53
CA ASP A 44 7.84 -28.42 -6.65
C ASP A 44 7.20 -27.67 -7.83
N LEU A 45 6.41 -26.61 -7.57
CA LEU A 45 5.94 -25.67 -8.60
C LEU A 45 7.08 -24.81 -9.15
N VAL A 46 8.06 -24.50 -8.30
CA VAL A 46 9.27 -23.75 -8.65
C VAL A 46 10.31 -24.63 -9.34
N GLY A 47 10.33 -25.94 -9.10
CA GLY A 47 11.32 -26.89 -9.63
C GLY A 47 11.26 -27.04 -11.15
N GLU A 48 10.08 -26.91 -11.74
CA GLU A 48 9.89 -26.83 -13.20
C GLU A 48 10.22 -25.42 -13.76
N HIS A 49 10.34 -24.43 -12.88
CA HIS A 49 10.54 -23.00 -13.18
C HIS A 49 11.78 -22.46 -12.47
N ALA A 50 12.94 -23.13 -12.65
CA ALA A 50 14.20 -22.80 -11.99
C ALA A 50 14.62 -21.31 -12.07
N TRP A 51 14.09 -20.57 -13.06
CA TRP A 51 14.24 -19.12 -13.22
C TRP A 51 13.69 -18.30 -12.04
N MET A 52 12.78 -18.83 -11.22
CA MET A 52 12.25 -18.10 -10.06
C MET A 52 13.32 -17.89 -8.96
N TRP A 53 14.29 -18.82 -8.83
CA TRP A 53 15.45 -18.65 -7.96
C TRP A 53 16.50 -17.69 -8.54
N GLU A 54 16.49 -17.54 -9.87
CA GLU A 54 17.31 -16.57 -10.59
C GLU A 54 16.59 -15.21 -10.76
N ASP A 55 15.35 -15.08 -10.25
CA ASP A 55 14.60 -13.84 -10.36
C ASP A 55 15.11 -12.82 -9.34
N HIS A 56 16.21 -12.16 -9.70
CA HIS A 56 16.87 -11.14 -8.89
C HIS A 56 15.91 -10.00 -8.53
N LEU A 57 14.93 -9.67 -9.39
CA LEU A 57 13.97 -8.62 -9.12
C LEU A 57 12.96 -9.04 -8.03
N LEU A 58 12.51 -10.30 -8.07
CA LEU A 58 11.68 -10.87 -7.01
C LEU A 58 12.44 -10.88 -5.68
N LEU A 59 13.65 -11.44 -5.66
CA LEU A 59 14.48 -11.53 -4.47
C LEU A 59 14.79 -10.15 -3.89
N PHE A 60 15.12 -9.18 -4.75
CA PHE A 60 15.34 -7.80 -4.33
C PHE A 60 14.08 -7.18 -3.74
N SER A 61 12.92 -7.33 -4.39
CA SER A 61 11.65 -6.78 -3.92
C SER A 61 11.25 -7.37 -2.56
N TRP A 62 11.39 -8.68 -2.39
CA TRP A 62 11.12 -9.36 -1.12
C TRP A 62 12.11 -8.95 -0.02
N GLY A 63 13.40 -8.88 -0.33
CA GLY A 63 14.42 -8.42 0.62
C GLY A 63 14.15 -6.99 1.07
N LEU A 64 13.90 -6.09 0.12
CA LEU A 64 13.56 -4.69 0.39
C LEU A 64 12.29 -4.58 1.27
N MET A 65 11.21 -5.26 0.87
CA MET A 65 9.95 -5.24 1.63
C MET A 65 10.13 -5.83 3.03
N THR A 66 10.93 -6.89 3.19
CA THR A 66 11.21 -7.49 4.51
C THR A 66 11.91 -6.52 5.43
N LEU A 67 12.92 -5.80 4.93
CA LEU A 67 13.61 -4.75 5.68
C LEU A 67 12.64 -3.63 6.08
N LEU A 68 11.83 -3.16 5.13
CA LEU A 68 10.82 -2.12 5.38
C LEU A 68 9.76 -2.58 6.40
N LEU A 69 9.15 -3.74 6.22
CA LEU A 69 8.14 -4.30 7.14
C LEU A 69 8.66 -4.40 8.57
N SER A 70 9.95 -4.66 8.71
CA SER A 70 10.62 -4.80 10.00
C SER A 70 11.08 -3.48 10.61
N TRP A 71 10.95 -2.36 9.91
CA TRP A 71 11.44 -1.05 10.36
C TRP A 71 10.35 -0.24 11.07
N ASP A 72 10.67 0.34 12.25
CA ASP A 72 9.80 1.19 13.09
C ASP A 72 8.37 0.63 13.24
N ILE A 73 8.26 -0.59 13.76
CA ILE A 73 7.00 -1.33 13.94
C ILE A 73 6.10 -0.63 14.97
N ARG A 74 4.84 -0.38 14.58
CA ARG A 74 3.81 0.27 15.39
C ARG A 74 2.55 -0.62 15.43
N PRO A 75 2.46 -1.59 16.34
CA PRO A 75 1.51 -2.69 16.26
C PRO A 75 0.05 -2.30 15.99
N ARG A 76 -0.50 -1.31 16.73
CA ARG A 76 -1.88 -0.84 16.51
C ARG A 76 -2.06 -0.27 15.11
N ARG A 77 -1.19 0.66 14.70
CA ARG A 77 -1.25 1.29 13.39
C ARG A 77 -1.07 0.27 12.27
N ASP A 78 -0.12 -0.64 12.45
CA ASP A 78 0.22 -1.66 11.46
C ASP A 78 -0.92 -2.67 11.29
N LEU A 79 -1.58 -3.07 12.38
CA LEU A 79 -2.76 -3.92 12.32
C LEU A 79 -3.92 -3.22 11.59
N LEU A 80 -4.21 -1.96 11.92
CA LEU A 80 -5.26 -1.20 11.23
C LEU A 80 -4.93 -1.04 9.74
N LEU A 81 -3.67 -0.76 9.41
CA LEU A 81 -3.23 -0.63 8.02
C LEU A 81 -3.27 -1.97 7.28
N ALA A 82 -2.96 -3.08 7.94
CA ALA A 82 -3.07 -4.41 7.37
C ALA A 82 -4.54 -4.77 7.08
N ILE A 83 -5.46 -4.48 8.01
CA ILE A 83 -6.91 -4.69 7.82
C ILE A 83 -7.42 -3.86 6.64
N VAL A 84 -7.08 -2.56 6.62
CA VAL A 84 -7.50 -1.65 5.54
C VAL A 84 -6.85 -2.02 4.21
N GLY A 85 -5.56 -2.39 4.21
CA GLY A 85 -4.84 -2.84 3.03
C GLY A 85 -5.44 -4.12 2.46
N PHE A 86 -5.83 -5.08 3.30
CA PHE A 86 -6.52 -6.29 2.86
C PHE A 86 -7.87 -5.97 2.22
N GLY A 87 -8.73 -5.20 2.92
CA GLY A 87 -10.06 -4.85 2.40
C GLY A 87 -10.00 -3.95 1.15
N GLY A 88 -9.08 -2.99 1.12
CA GLY A 88 -8.85 -2.13 -0.03
C GLY A 88 -8.25 -2.89 -1.22
N GLY A 89 -7.32 -3.80 -0.97
CA GLY A 89 -6.79 -4.73 -1.98
C GLY A 89 -7.90 -5.58 -2.60
N LEU A 90 -8.78 -6.15 -1.78
CA LEU A 90 -9.94 -6.89 -2.27
C LEU A 90 -10.83 -6.04 -3.20
N VAL A 91 -11.09 -4.77 -2.86
CA VAL A 91 -11.87 -3.87 -3.71
C VAL A 91 -11.15 -3.59 -5.03
N ILE A 92 -9.83 -3.36 -5.00
CA ILE A 92 -9.02 -3.10 -6.19
C ILE A 92 -9.00 -4.33 -7.11
N GLU A 93 -8.74 -5.52 -6.56
CA GLU A 93 -8.72 -6.75 -7.33
C GLU A 93 -10.11 -7.11 -7.88
N TRP A 94 -11.15 -6.94 -7.08
CA TRP A 94 -12.53 -7.13 -7.54
C TRP A 94 -12.83 -6.19 -8.70
N TRP A 95 -12.50 -4.91 -8.58
CA TRP A 95 -12.72 -3.95 -9.65
C TRP A 95 -11.94 -4.30 -10.91
N GLY A 96 -10.61 -4.41 -10.84
CA GLY A 96 -9.77 -4.53 -12.03
C GLY A 96 -9.99 -5.81 -12.81
N THR A 97 -10.13 -6.94 -12.12
CA THR A 97 -10.33 -8.23 -12.78
C THR A 97 -11.76 -8.42 -13.30
N THR A 98 -12.78 -7.90 -12.60
CA THR A 98 -14.17 -7.90 -13.11
C THR A 98 -14.34 -6.97 -14.31
N THR A 99 -13.57 -5.89 -14.38
CA THR A 99 -13.58 -4.94 -15.49
C THR A 99 -12.62 -5.30 -16.62
N GLU A 100 -11.85 -6.37 -16.45
CA GLU A 100 -10.80 -6.81 -17.38
C GLU A 100 -9.76 -5.72 -17.69
N LEU A 101 -9.57 -4.77 -16.77
CA LEU A 101 -8.48 -3.79 -16.87
C LEU A 101 -7.13 -4.47 -16.71
N TRP A 102 -7.08 -5.54 -15.92
CA TRP A 102 -5.99 -6.50 -15.90
C TRP A 102 -6.50 -7.92 -15.70
N ILE A 103 -5.70 -8.88 -16.17
CA ILE A 103 -5.97 -10.32 -16.06
C ILE A 103 -4.73 -10.99 -15.48
N TYR A 104 -4.93 -11.81 -14.45
CA TYR A 104 -3.89 -12.65 -13.88
C TYR A 104 -3.75 -13.96 -14.64
N PHE A 105 -2.57 -14.58 -14.56
CA PHE A 105 -2.33 -15.92 -15.14
C PHE A 105 -3.27 -17.01 -14.59
N THR A 106 -3.86 -16.80 -13.40
CA THR A 106 -4.83 -17.73 -12.81
C THR A 106 -6.26 -17.52 -13.30
N GLU A 107 -6.53 -16.44 -14.03
CA GLU A 107 -7.86 -16.02 -14.50
C GLU A 107 -8.92 -15.80 -13.40
N GLU A 108 -8.54 -15.85 -12.12
CA GLU A 108 -9.43 -15.65 -10.97
C GLU A 108 -9.96 -14.20 -10.88
N ARG A 109 -11.20 -14.04 -10.39
CA ARG A 109 -11.87 -12.73 -10.26
C ARG A 109 -12.73 -12.64 -8.97
N PRO A 110 -12.26 -11.98 -7.88
CA PRO A 110 -10.89 -11.52 -7.65
C PRO A 110 -9.95 -12.69 -7.31
N PRO A 111 -8.65 -12.59 -7.61
CA PRO A 111 -7.63 -13.55 -7.19
C PRO A 111 -7.43 -13.52 -5.68
N ILE A 112 -7.81 -14.58 -4.97
CA ILE A 112 -7.70 -14.61 -3.50
C ILE A 112 -6.23 -14.77 -3.09
N TRP A 113 -5.42 -15.41 -3.93
CA TRP A 113 -4.01 -15.71 -3.64
C TRP A 113 -3.13 -14.46 -3.49
N ILE A 114 -3.47 -13.35 -4.15
CA ILE A 114 -2.68 -12.10 -4.07
C ILE A 114 -3.12 -11.18 -2.93
N LEU A 115 -4.29 -11.40 -2.32
CA LEU A 115 -4.81 -10.56 -1.24
C LEU A 115 -3.83 -10.38 -0.06
N PRO A 116 -3.06 -11.39 0.37
CA PRO A 116 -2.05 -11.21 1.41
C PRO A 116 -0.90 -10.25 1.04
N ALA A 117 -0.64 -10.02 -0.26
CA ALA A 117 0.40 -9.10 -0.71
C ALA A 117 0.02 -7.63 -0.46
N TRP A 118 -1.28 -7.30 -0.47
CA TRP A 118 -1.77 -5.93 -0.27
C TRP A 118 -1.41 -5.34 1.12
N PRO A 119 -1.66 -6.03 2.25
CA PRO A 119 -1.15 -5.62 3.56
C PRO A 119 0.37 -5.40 3.59
N ALA A 120 1.14 -6.30 2.96
CA ALA A 120 2.59 -6.22 2.96
C ALA A 120 3.09 -4.97 2.19
N ALA A 121 2.53 -4.72 1.00
CA ALA A 121 2.81 -3.53 0.21
C ALA A 121 2.39 -2.26 0.96
N ALA A 122 1.19 -2.23 1.54
CA ALA A 122 0.70 -1.07 2.29
C ALA A 122 1.63 -0.69 3.47
N LEU A 123 2.10 -1.69 4.23
CA LEU A 123 3.04 -1.47 5.34
C LEU A 123 4.40 -1.00 4.85
N ALA A 124 4.94 -1.61 3.78
CA ALA A 124 6.21 -1.22 3.19
C ALA A 124 6.16 0.23 2.66
N ILE A 125 5.07 0.62 2.00
CA ILE A 125 4.88 1.98 1.49
C ILE A 125 4.69 2.99 2.62
N ASP A 126 3.96 2.63 3.70
CA ASP A 126 3.89 3.49 4.89
C ASP A 126 5.28 3.77 5.45
N ARG A 127 6.19 2.79 5.46
CA ARG A 127 7.58 3.00 5.88
C ARG A 127 8.34 3.92 4.94
N LEU A 128 8.21 3.70 3.63
CA LEU A 128 8.82 4.58 2.62
C LEU A 128 8.33 6.01 2.77
N GLY A 129 7.03 6.22 2.98
CA GLY A 129 6.46 7.55 3.21
C GLY A 129 7.02 8.22 4.48
N ARG A 130 7.21 7.46 5.56
CA ARG A 130 7.81 7.95 6.81
C ARG A 130 9.30 8.25 6.67
N LEU A 131 10.05 7.41 5.94
CA LEU A 131 11.44 7.66 5.60
C LEU A 131 11.59 8.91 4.73
N ALA A 132 10.77 9.05 3.68
CA ALA A 132 10.77 10.22 2.81
C ALA A 132 10.50 11.51 3.58
N THR A 133 9.51 11.47 4.48
CA THR A 133 9.19 12.59 5.38
C THR A 133 10.39 12.99 6.23
N ALA A 134 11.11 12.00 6.77
CA ALA A 134 12.18 12.25 7.73
C ALA A 134 13.53 12.61 7.09
N ILE A 135 13.79 12.20 5.85
CA ILE A 135 15.04 12.53 5.12
C ILE A 135 14.96 13.92 4.48
N ARG A 136 13.81 14.29 3.89
CA ARG A 136 13.66 15.57 3.21
C ARG A 136 12.27 16.17 3.48
N PRO A 137 12.15 17.18 4.35
CA PRO A 137 10.88 17.87 4.55
C PRO A 137 10.50 18.64 3.27
N ILE A 138 9.57 18.11 2.48
CA ILE A 138 8.95 18.77 1.31
C ILE A 138 7.92 19.83 1.76
N GLU A 139 8.00 20.33 2.99
CA GLU A 139 6.92 21.10 3.63
C GLU A 139 6.51 22.34 2.83
N SER A 140 7.46 23.05 2.23
CA SER A 140 7.20 24.29 1.49
C SER A 140 6.41 24.11 0.19
N HIS A 141 6.44 22.92 -0.41
CA HIS A 141 5.80 22.65 -1.71
C HIS A 141 4.75 21.54 -1.64
N ALA A 142 4.50 20.97 -0.46
CA ALA A 142 3.61 19.83 -0.28
C ALA A 142 2.18 20.11 -0.78
N TRP A 143 1.65 21.31 -0.53
CA TRP A 143 0.31 21.68 -1.00
C TRP A 143 0.23 21.72 -2.52
N THR A 144 1.18 22.39 -3.18
CA THR A 144 1.23 22.48 -4.65
C THR A 144 1.45 21.11 -5.27
N ALA A 145 2.38 20.31 -4.73
CA ALA A 145 2.66 18.96 -5.18
C ALA A 145 1.42 18.06 -5.05
N TYR A 146 0.68 18.16 -3.94
CA TYR A 146 -0.55 17.40 -3.73
C TYR A 146 -1.60 17.71 -4.81
N TRP A 147 -1.93 18.99 -5.00
CA TRP A 147 -2.94 19.43 -5.95
C TRP A 147 -2.51 19.35 -7.41
N THR A 148 -1.24 19.05 -7.66
CA THR A 148 -0.74 18.72 -9.01
C THR A 148 -0.80 17.21 -9.23
N LEU A 149 -0.13 16.43 -8.38
CA LEU A 149 0.10 15.00 -8.61
C LEU A 149 -1.19 14.18 -8.47
N LEU A 150 -1.97 14.39 -7.42
CA LEU A 150 -3.12 13.52 -7.15
C LEU A 150 -4.29 13.78 -8.12
N PRO A 151 -4.71 15.03 -8.39
CA PRO A 151 -5.72 15.29 -9.43
C PRO A 151 -5.28 14.83 -10.82
N LEU A 152 -4.00 15.00 -11.17
CA LEU A 152 -3.45 14.49 -12.43
C LEU A 152 -3.57 12.96 -12.50
N PHE A 153 -3.18 12.26 -11.44
CA PHE A 153 -3.36 10.81 -11.33
C PHE A 153 -4.83 10.41 -11.44
N VAL A 154 -5.74 11.06 -10.72
CA VAL A 154 -7.18 10.75 -10.76
C VAL A 154 -7.73 10.92 -12.18
N SER A 155 -7.33 11.99 -12.87
CA SER A 155 -7.74 12.25 -14.25
C SER A 155 -7.21 11.17 -15.20
N ALA A 156 -5.93 10.80 -15.07
CA ALA A 156 -5.32 9.77 -15.90
C ALA A 156 -5.89 8.37 -15.64
N MET A 157 -6.14 8.03 -14.37
CA MET A 157 -6.77 6.76 -14.00
C MET A 157 -8.23 6.70 -14.47
N THR A 158 -8.93 7.83 -14.49
CA THR A 158 -10.28 7.92 -15.08
C THR A 158 -10.25 7.65 -16.59
N ALA A 159 -9.25 8.15 -17.30
CA ALA A 159 -9.05 7.84 -18.71
C ALA A 159 -8.69 6.36 -18.94
N PHE A 160 -7.83 5.80 -18.08
CA PHE A 160 -7.45 4.39 -18.12
C PHE A 160 -8.65 3.45 -17.90
N LEU A 161 -9.54 3.77 -16.95
CA LEU A 161 -10.73 2.94 -16.70
C LEU A 161 -11.90 3.22 -17.66
N TRP A 162 -11.77 4.18 -18.58
CA TRP A 162 -12.85 4.59 -19.47
C TRP A 162 -13.52 3.43 -20.25
N PRO A 163 -12.78 2.42 -20.76
CA PRO A 163 -13.39 1.27 -21.42
C PRO A 163 -14.37 0.50 -20.53
N SER A 164 -14.15 0.51 -19.21
CA SER A 164 -14.98 -0.18 -18.22
C SER A 164 -15.97 0.73 -17.49
N PHE A 165 -16.17 1.98 -17.95
CA PHE A 165 -16.96 2.98 -17.25
C PHE A 165 -18.42 2.57 -17.00
N ARG A 166 -18.99 1.69 -17.84
CA ARG A 166 -20.36 1.20 -17.68
C ARG A 166 -20.51 0.11 -16.60
N ILE A 167 -19.40 -0.43 -16.10
CA ILE A 167 -19.40 -1.50 -15.10
C ILE A 167 -19.53 -0.86 -13.71
N PRO A 168 -20.46 -1.30 -12.84
CA PRO A 168 -20.71 -0.67 -11.53
C PRO A 168 -19.48 -0.53 -10.63
N SER A 169 -18.55 -1.49 -10.67
CA SER A 169 -17.31 -1.43 -9.88
C SER A 169 -16.43 -0.22 -10.22
N SER A 170 -16.45 0.26 -11.46
CA SER A 170 -15.74 1.47 -11.89
C SER A 170 -16.26 2.72 -11.19
N TRP A 171 -17.58 2.81 -10.97
CA TRP A 171 -18.18 3.93 -10.24
C TRP A 171 -17.82 3.90 -8.76
N VAL A 172 -17.75 2.71 -8.16
CA VAL A 172 -17.30 2.54 -6.78
C VAL A 172 -15.87 3.06 -6.62
N VAL A 173 -14.96 2.64 -7.50
CA VAL A 173 -13.55 3.08 -7.43
C VAL A 173 -13.40 4.57 -7.73
N LEU A 174 -14.13 5.12 -8.70
CA LEU A 174 -14.15 6.57 -8.95
C LEU A 174 -14.62 7.35 -7.72
N ALA A 175 -15.69 6.90 -7.07
CA ALA A 175 -16.19 7.53 -5.85
C ALA A 175 -15.16 7.47 -4.71
N LEU A 176 -14.46 6.34 -4.55
CA LEU A 176 -13.38 6.20 -3.56
C LEU A 176 -12.18 7.09 -3.88
N MET A 177 -11.83 7.25 -5.16
CA MET A 177 -10.75 8.14 -5.59
C MET A 177 -11.08 9.61 -5.31
N LEU A 178 -12.28 10.07 -5.68
CA LEU A 178 -12.73 11.43 -5.40
C LEU A 178 -12.82 11.66 -3.88
N SER A 179 -13.34 10.70 -3.12
CA SER A 179 -13.39 10.77 -1.66
C SER A 179 -11.99 10.89 -1.05
N THR A 180 -11.03 10.12 -1.55
CA THR A 180 -9.62 10.17 -1.11
C THR A 180 -8.97 11.52 -1.41
N LEU A 181 -9.30 12.11 -2.57
CA LEU A 181 -8.75 13.40 -3.00
C LEU A 181 -9.26 14.58 -2.15
N PHE A 182 -10.53 14.57 -1.75
CA PHE A 182 -11.13 15.72 -1.06
C PHE A 182 -11.22 15.56 0.46
N TRP A 183 -11.21 14.34 0.99
CA TRP A 183 -11.40 14.11 2.42
C TRP A 183 -10.10 14.23 3.22
N ARG A 184 -10.05 15.28 4.07
CA ARG A 184 -8.99 15.56 5.06
C ARG A 184 -7.55 15.43 4.49
N PRO A 185 -7.19 16.21 3.45
CA PRO A 185 -5.84 16.17 2.87
C PRO A 185 -4.76 16.44 3.92
N LEU A 186 -3.77 15.55 3.99
CA LEU A 186 -2.54 15.69 4.76
C LEU A 186 -1.40 15.85 3.75
N HIS A 187 -1.40 16.99 3.04
CA HIS A 187 -0.65 17.23 1.81
C HIS A 187 0.78 16.66 1.82
N HIS A 188 1.55 16.97 2.87
CA HIS A 188 2.94 16.51 2.99
C HIS A 188 3.06 14.98 3.07
N ARG A 189 2.32 14.37 4.00
CA ARG A 189 2.30 12.91 4.17
C ARG A 189 1.76 12.20 2.94
N ASP A 190 0.70 12.72 2.33
CA ASP A 190 0.07 12.08 1.17
C ASP A 190 0.97 12.13 -0.06
N VAL A 191 1.70 13.22 -0.28
CA VAL A 191 2.72 13.29 -1.35
C VAL A 191 3.84 12.27 -1.09
N CYS A 192 4.33 12.17 0.16
CA CYS A 192 5.34 11.16 0.49
C CYS A 192 4.83 9.72 0.30
N LEU A 193 3.57 9.43 0.65
CA LEU A 193 2.95 8.13 0.39
C LEU A 193 2.76 7.88 -1.10
N PHE A 194 2.32 8.88 -1.87
CA PHE A 194 2.14 8.76 -3.31
C PHE A 194 3.46 8.47 -4.01
N LEU A 195 4.52 9.22 -3.68
CA LEU A 195 5.85 9.02 -4.26
C LEU A 195 6.48 7.70 -3.80
N GLY A 196 6.42 7.38 -2.49
CA GLY A 196 6.95 6.13 -1.96
C GLY A 196 6.22 4.91 -2.52
N GLY A 197 4.91 4.99 -2.68
CA GLY A 197 4.10 3.93 -3.26
C GLY A 197 4.35 3.77 -4.75
N SER A 198 4.49 4.87 -5.49
CA SER A 198 4.87 4.81 -6.91
C SER A 198 6.28 4.21 -7.08
N ALA A 199 7.23 4.57 -6.21
CA ALA A 199 8.57 4.00 -6.24
C ALA A 199 8.58 2.48 -5.99
N LEU A 200 7.82 1.99 -5.00
CA LEU A 200 7.64 0.55 -4.81
C LEU A 200 6.87 -0.08 -5.97
N GLY A 201 5.86 0.62 -6.50
CA GLY A 201 5.05 0.21 -7.65
C GLY A 201 5.88 -0.05 -8.91
N ILE A 202 6.96 0.71 -9.14
CA ILE A 202 7.90 0.42 -10.24
C ILE A 202 8.43 -1.01 -10.12
N LEU A 203 8.86 -1.43 -8.92
CA LEU A 203 9.42 -2.76 -8.71
C LEU A 203 8.35 -3.84 -8.86
N LEU A 204 7.20 -3.65 -8.21
CA LEU A 204 6.12 -4.63 -8.18
C LEU A 204 5.49 -4.84 -9.56
N GLU A 205 5.17 -3.75 -10.26
CA GLU A 205 4.57 -3.82 -11.60
C GLU A 205 5.57 -4.31 -12.63
N THR A 206 6.84 -3.88 -12.58
CA THR A 206 7.86 -4.41 -13.49
C THR A 206 8.01 -5.91 -13.29
N TRP A 207 8.06 -6.38 -12.05
CA TRP A 207 8.13 -7.81 -11.78
C TRP A 207 6.89 -8.54 -12.33
N GLY A 208 5.69 -8.15 -11.90
CA GLY A 208 4.46 -8.87 -12.26
C GLY A 208 4.18 -8.89 -13.76
N THR A 209 4.35 -7.75 -14.44
CA THR A 209 4.06 -7.65 -15.87
C THR A 209 5.13 -8.31 -16.74
N THR A 210 6.42 -8.22 -16.39
CA THR A 210 7.48 -8.86 -17.19
C THR A 210 7.51 -10.39 -17.04
N ARG A 211 6.95 -10.94 -15.96
CA ARG A 211 6.81 -12.39 -15.75
C ARG A 211 5.43 -12.93 -16.14
N GLY A 212 4.55 -12.08 -16.65
CA GLY A 212 3.18 -12.46 -17.03
C GLY A 212 2.31 -12.89 -15.85
N CYS A 213 2.66 -12.48 -14.62
CA CYS A 213 1.80 -12.71 -13.46
C CYS A 213 0.46 -12.00 -13.62
N TRP A 214 0.48 -10.80 -14.20
CA TRP A 214 -0.70 -10.13 -14.71
C TRP A 214 -0.37 -9.34 -15.97
N THR A 215 -1.39 -9.10 -16.79
CA THR A 215 -1.31 -8.30 -18.00
C THR A 215 -2.43 -7.28 -18.01
N TYR A 216 -2.12 -6.05 -18.43
CA TYR A 216 -3.09 -4.98 -18.55
C TYR A 216 -3.69 -4.95 -19.94
N TYR A 217 -4.92 -4.47 -20.06
CA TYR A 217 -5.61 -4.34 -21.36
C TYR A 217 -4.86 -3.42 -22.35
N THR A 218 -3.98 -2.53 -21.85
CA THR A 218 -3.13 -1.66 -22.68
C THR A 218 -1.94 -2.38 -23.30
N GLY A 219 -1.58 -3.57 -22.80
CA GLY A 219 -0.39 -4.31 -23.21
C GLY A 219 0.94 -3.70 -22.75
N GLU A 220 0.93 -2.65 -21.92
CA GLU A 220 2.14 -2.02 -21.40
C GLU A 220 2.79 -2.83 -20.26
N THR A 221 4.12 -2.77 -20.17
CA THR A 221 4.93 -3.54 -19.22
C THR A 221 6.04 -2.68 -18.59
N PRO A 222 5.83 -2.10 -17.40
CA PRO A 222 4.54 -1.89 -16.73
C PRO A 222 3.82 -0.63 -17.26
N PRO A 223 2.48 -0.56 -17.17
CA PRO A 223 1.77 0.70 -17.37
C PRO A 223 2.16 1.71 -16.28
N TRP A 224 2.51 2.93 -16.66
CA TRP A 224 2.88 3.96 -15.69
C TRP A 224 1.73 4.31 -14.73
N ILE A 225 0.49 4.16 -15.18
CA ILE A 225 -0.70 4.43 -14.38
C ILE A 225 -0.90 3.38 -13.28
N ALA A 226 -0.57 2.12 -13.56
CA ALA A 226 -0.57 1.04 -12.57
C ALA A 226 0.51 1.28 -11.51
N VAL A 227 1.70 1.70 -11.94
CA VAL A 227 2.78 2.12 -11.03
C VAL A 227 2.31 3.23 -10.08
N ALA A 228 1.72 4.30 -10.63
CA ALA A 228 1.20 5.41 -9.83
C ALA A 228 0.01 5.02 -8.94
N ALA A 229 -0.73 3.98 -9.31
CA ALA A 229 -1.86 3.47 -8.53
C ALA A 229 -1.44 2.94 -7.16
N HIS A 230 -0.25 2.34 -7.02
CA HIS A 230 0.31 1.95 -5.71
C HIS A 230 0.47 3.16 -4.78
N GLY A 231 0.93 4.28 -5.34
CA GLY A 231 1.02 5.56 -4.66
C GLY A 231 -0.32 6.06 -4.16
N PHE A 232 -1.31 6.12 -5.05
CA PHE A 232 -2.64 6.63 -4.71
C PHE A 232 -3.40 5.68 -3.75
N ALA A 233 -3.32 4.37 -3.96
CA ALA A 233 -3.89 3.36 -3.08
C ALA A 233 -3.36 3.53 -1.64
N SER A 234 -2.07 3.85 -1.48
CA SER A 234 -1.48 4.09 -0.16
C SER A 234 -2.04 5.35 0.52
N VAL A 235 -2.37 6.40 -0.23
CA VAL A 235 -3.10 7.56 0.29
C VAL A 235 -4.52 7.16 0.70
N ALA A 236 -5.21 6.37 -0.11
CA ALA A 236 -6.55 5.86 0.19
C ALA A 236 -6.56 4.96 1.46
N PHE A 237 -5.61 4.04 1.59
CA PHE A 237 -5.48 3.19 2.79
C PHE A 237 -5.18 4.02 4.03
N SER A 238 -4.33 5.05 3.90
CA SER A 238 -4.09 6.03 4.96
C SER A 238 -5.36 6.76 5.41
N ARG A 239 -6.33 6.98 4.52
CA ARG A 239 -7.68 7.48 4.88
C ARG A 239 -8.56 6.41 5.50
N GLY A 240 -8.54 5.19 4.96
CA GLY A 240 -9.26 4.05 5.55
C GLY A 240 -8.84 3.81 7.00
N VAL A 241 -7.55 3.91 7.32
CA VAL A 241 -7.05 3.80 8.70
C VAL A 241 -7.62 4.90 9.60
N GLN A 242 -7.70 6.15 9.11
CA GLN A 242 -8.29 7.25 9.88
C GLN A 242 -9.79 7.01 10.14
N LEU A 243 -10.54 6.51 9.15
CA LEU A 243 -11.94 6.16 9.33
C LEU A 243 -12.13 5.04 10.33
N LEU A 244 -11.33 3.98 10.22
CA LEU A 244 -11.40 2.83 11.11
C LEU A 244 -11.04 3.22 12.55
N ASP A 245 -10.03 4.05 12.75
CA ASP A 245 -9.64 4.56 14.07
C ASP A 245 -10.76 5.42 14.70
N ILE A 246 -11.39 6.31 13.91
CA ILE A 246 -12.57 7.08 14.36
C ILE A 246 -13.73 6.15 14.73
N ALA A 247 -14.00 5.13 13.92
CA ALA A 247 -15.09 4.19 14.18
C ALA A 247 -14.87 3.39 15.47
N LEU A 248 -13.64 2.93 15.70
CA LEU A 248 -13.27 2.23 16.94
C LEU A 248 -13.44 3.15 18.16
N ASP A 249 -12.95 4.40 18.09
CA ASP A 249 -13.08 5.37 19.18
C ASP A 249 -14.54 5.69 19.52
N LEU A 250 -15.41 5.81 18.51
CA LEU A 250 -16.85 6.00 18.72
C LEU A 250 -17.51 4.77 19.33
N GLY A 251 -17.14 3.57 18.87
CA GLY A 251 -17.64 2.30 19.41
C GLY A 251 -17.30 2.14 20.91
N PHE A 252 -16.06 2.43 21.30
CA PHE A 252 -15.65 2.38 22.70
C PHE A 252 -16.35 3.42 23.58
N ARG A 253 -16.60 4.63 23.07
CA ARG A 253 -17.35 5.66 23.82
C ARG A 253 -18.82 5.29 24.00
N GLY A 254 -19.43 4.63 23.01
CA GLY A 254 -20.79 4.12 23.10
C GLY A 254 -20.96 3.03 24.16
N LEU A 255 -19.94 2.18 24.32
CA LEU A 255 -19.92 1.11 25.33
C LEU A 255 -19.62 1.61 26.75
N ALA A 256 -18.89 2.72 26.90
CA ALA A 256 -18.52 3.26 28.20
C ALA A 256 -19.70 3.89 29.00
N GLY A 257 -20.89 4.02 28.39
CA GLY A 257 -22.06 4.64 29.01
C GLY A 257 -21.88 6.13 29.33
N PRO A 258 -22.98 6.89 29.53
CA PRO A 258 -22.86 8.25 30.04
C PRO A 258 -22.28 8.19 31.47
N ALA A 259 -21.14 8.86 31.68
CA ALA A 259 -20.58 9.02 33.01
C ALA A 259 -21.67 9.58 33.94
N VAL A 260 -22.08 8.77 34.93
CA VAL A 260 -23.02 9.18 35.96
C VAL A 260 -22.39 10.37 36.66
N LYS A 261 -22.90 11.59 36.41
CA LYS A 261 -22.52 12.78 37.15
C LYS A 261 -22.98 12.58 38.59
N SER A 262 -22.05 12.24 39.48
CA SER A 262 -22.29 12.34 40.93
C SER A 262 -22.59 13.81 41.24
N ARG A 263 -23.80 14.06 41.73
CA ARG A 263 -24.21 15.35 42.30
C ARG A 263 -23.58 15.54 43.66
#